data_AF-A0A0B3AFE2-F1
#
_entry.id   AF-A0A0B3AFE2-F1
#
_cell.length_a   1.000
_cell.length_b   1.000
_cell.length_c   1.000
_cell.angle_alpha   90.00
_cell.angle_beta   90.00
_cell.angle_gamma   90.00
#
_symmetry.space_group_name_H-M   'P 1'
#
loop_
_entity.id
_entity.type
_entity.pdbx_description
1 polymer ?
#
loop_
_entity_poly.entity_id
_entity_poly.type
_entity_poly.pdbx_seq_one_letter_code
_entity_poly.pdbx_strand_id
1 'polypeptide(L)'
;MFEQSGKSFEEFRPDGGESFLEVQDRVVQFIKKTLREHPEKNVLIVTHSGVISSFLIHLCAEPWEKIKQFVPKNTAVSIIELGEGKNHKIHLLNCARHLDG
;
A
#
# COMPACT_ATOMS: atom_id res chain seq x y z
N MET A 1 22.95 -6.92 6.03
CA MET A 1 21.97 -6.51 7.05
C MET A 1 20.67 -7.28 6.90
N PHE A 2 19.89 -7.12 5.82
CA PHE A 2 18.70 -7.94 5.56
C PHE A 2 19.06 -9.42 5.28
N GLU A 3 19.93 -9.68 4.31
CA GLU A 3 20.31 -11.05 3.89
C GLU A 3 20.94 -11.90 5.02
N GLN A 4 21.45 -11.26 6.07
CA GLN A 4 22.07 -11.92 7.23
C GLN A 4 21.08 -12.14 8.39
N SER A 5 19.86 -11.61 8.29
CA SER A 5 18.86 -11.66 9.36
C SER A 5 18.09 -12.99 9.43
N GLY A 6 18.09 -13.77 8.33
CA GLY A 6 17.27 -14.97 8.20
C GLY A 6 15.75 -14.73 8.17
N LYS A 7 15.32 -13.47 8.05
CA LYS A 7 13.91 -13.06 7.97
C LYS A 7 13.43 -12.97 6.53
N SER A 8 12.13 -13.12 6.31
CA SER A 8 11.52 -12.74 5.05
C SER A 8 11.56 -11.22 4.88
N PHE A 9 11.38 -10.76 3.64
CA PHE A 9 11.48 -9.33 3.30
C PHE A 9 10.53 -8.47 4.14
N GLU A 10 9.32 -8.96 4.34
CA GLU A 10 8.26 -8.25 5.04
C GLU A 10 8.43 -8.24 6.56
N GLU A 11 9.12 -9.24 7.11
CA GLU A 11 9.41 -9.39 8.54
C GLU A 11 10.69 -8.68 8.96
N PHE A 12 11.59 -8.40 8.02
CA PHE A 12 12.85 -7.75 8.35
C PHE A 12 12.60 -6.34 8.89
N ARG A 13 13.04 -6.13 10.13
CA ARG A 13 13.00 -4.85 10.82
C ARG A 13 14.44 -4.35 11.01
N PRO A 14 14.85 -3.25 10.36
CA PRO A 14 16.13 -2.62 10.66
C PRO A 14 16.14 -2.06 12.08
N ASP A 15 17.32 -1.91 12.68
CA ASP A 15 17.45 -1.41 14.04
C ASP A 15 16.85 0.00 14.16
N GLY A 16 15.98 0.19 15.15
CA GLY A 16 15.19 1.42 15.34
C GLY A 16 14.15 1.75 14.25
N GLY A 17 14.02 0.95 13.19
CA GLY A 17 13.08 1.18 12.08
C GLY A 17 11.80 0.34 12.17
N GLU A 18 11.04 0.23 11.08
CA GLU A 18 9.85 -0.61 10.96
C GLU A 18 10.09 -1.75 9.94
N SER A 19 9.45 -2.90 10.16
CA SER A 19 9.24 -3.93 9.14
C SER A 19 8.10 -3.52 8.19
N PHE A 20 8.02 -4.14 7.01
CA PHE A 20 6.90 -3.88 6.10
C PHE A 20 5.56 -4.36 6.66
N LEU A 21 5.53 -5.41 7.50
CA LEU A 21 4.32 -5.82 8.20
C LEU A 21 3.81 -4.72 9.15
N GLU A 22 4.71 -4.04 9.86
CA GLU A 22 4.34 -2.93 10.73
C GLU A 22 3.88 -1.70 9.93
N VAL A 23 4.55 -1.42 8.80
CA VAL A 23 4.08 -0.39 7.85
C VAL A 23 2.67 -0.73 7.33
N GLN A 24 2.42 -2.00 6.99
CA GLN A 24 1.12 -2.48 6.52
C GLN A 24 0.03 -2.28 7.57
N ASP A 25 0.25 -2.70 8.82
CA ASP A 25 -0.73 -2.51 9.88
C ASP A 25 -1.02 -1.01 10.08
N ARG A 26 0.03 -0.18 10.19
CA ARG A 26 -0.11 1.27 10.37
C ARG A 26 -0.94 1.92 9.26
N VAL A 27 -0.69 1.59 7.99
CA VAL A 27 -1.46 2.17 6.87
C VAL A 27 -2.89 1.64 6.81
N VAL A 28 -3.12 0.36 7.12
CA VAL A 28 -4.47 -0.23 7.17
C VAL A 28 -5.30 0.43 8.27
N GLN A 29 -4.72 0.63 9.46
CA GLN A 29 -5.42 1.33 10.56
C GLN A 29 -5.73 2.79 10.19
N PHE A 30 -4.78 3.49 9.56
CA PHE A 30 -4.99 4.85 9.07
C PHE A 30 -6.16 4.91 8.08
N ILE A 31 -6.15 4.08 7.04
CA ILE A 31 -7.20 4.08 6.01
C ILE A 31 -8.56 3.73 6.62
N LYS A 32 -8.64 2.70 7.47
CA LYS A 32 -9.88 2.34 8.17
C LYS A 32 -10.43 3.51 9.00
N LYS A 33 -9.57 4.26 9.68
CA LYS A 33 -9.96 5.46 10.44
C LYS A 33 -10.48 6.55 9.50
N THR A 34 -9.72 6.88 8.45
CA THR A 34 -10.07 7.92 7.48
C THR A 34 -11.42 7.65 6.80
N LEU A 35 -11.73 6.41 6.43
CA LEU A 35 -13.01 6.06 5.82
C LEU A 35 -14.19 6.20 6.79
N ARG A 36 -13.98 5.91 8.08
CA ARG A 36 -15.01 6.14 9.11
C ARG A 36 -15.27 7.62 9.34
N GLU A 37 -14.25 8.46 9.24
CA GLU A 37 -14.35 9.92 9.44
C GLU A 37 -14.92 10.64 8.20
N HIS A 38 -14.81 10.02 7.02
CA HIS A 38 -15.27 10.58 5.75
C HIS A 38 -16.16 9.60 4.95
N PRO A 39 -17.33 9.21 5.48
CA PRO A 39 -18.22 8.27 4.79
C PRO A 39 -18.71 8.85 3.46
N GLU A 40 -18.79 7.99 2.43
CA GLU A 40 -19.30 8.32 1.09
C GLU A 40 -18.58 9.51 0.40
N LYS A 41 -17.33 9.78 0.77
CA LYS A 41 -16.48 10.80 0.14
C LYS A 41 -15.34 10.18 -0.65
N ASN A 42 -14.84 10.94 -1.62
CA ASN A 42 -13.57 10.66 -2.27
C ASN A 42 -12.45 11.26 -1.41
N VAL A 43 -11.47 10.43 -1.01
CA VAL A 43 -10.32 10.85 -0.22
C VAL A 43 -9.05 10.67 -1.05
N LEU A 44 -8.24 11.73 -1.14
CA LEU A 44 -6.90 11.66 -1.71
C LEU A 44 -5.88 11.38 -0.60
N ILE A 45 -5.11 10.31 -0.74
CA ILE A 45 -4.00 9.96 0.15
C ILE A 45 -2.69 10.14 -0.61
N VAL A 46 -1.82 11.03 -0.11
CA VAL A 46 -0.48 11.27 -0.67
C VAL A 46 0.54 10.72 0.33
N THR A 47 1.40 9.81 -0.12
CA THR A 47 2.39 9.15 0.73
C THR A 47 3.55 8.59 -0.09
N HIS A 48 4.33 7.67 0.49
CA HIS A 48 5.56 7.13 -0.09
C HIS A 48 5.34 5.76 -0.74
N SER A 49 6.24 5.39 -1.66
CA SER A 49 6.18 4.12 -2.39
C SER A 49 6.03 2.90 -1.49
N GLY A 50 6.81 2.78 -0.41
CA GLY A 50 6.75 1.61 0.48
C GLY A 50 5.41 1.46 1.19
N VAL A 51 4.79 2.59 1.57
CA VAL A 51 3.46 2.62 2.17
C VAL A 51 2.39 2.23 1.15
N ILE A 52 2.47 2.79 -0.07
CA ILE A 52 1.54 2.49 -1.16
C ILE A 52 1.62 1.00 -1.52
N SER A 53 2.81 0.46 -1.80
CA SER A 53 2.96 -0.93 -2.19
C SER A 53 2.54 -1.90 -1.07
N SER A 54 2.84 -1.56 0.19
CA SER A 54 2.43 -2.34 1.36
C SER A 54 0.92 -2.37 1.55
N PHE A 55 0.22 -1.28 1.24
CA PHE A 55 -1.24 -1.24 1.27
C PHE A 55 -1.85 -2.00 0.10
N LEU A 56 -1.36 -1.80 -1.13
CA LEU A 56 -1.93 -2.42 -2.31
C LEU A 56 -1.79 -3.94 -2.30
N ILE A 57 -0.65 -4.47 -1.83
CA ILE A 57 -0.45 -5.92 -1.73
C ILE A 57 -1.40 -6.56 -0.70
N HIS A 58 -1.65 -5.86 0.43
CA HIS A 58 -2.64 -6.25 1.43
C HIS A 58 -4.04 -6.28 0.83
N LEU A 59 -4.41 -5.19 0.15
CA LEU A 59 -5.72 -4.99 -0.44
C LEU A 59 -6.05 -6.06 -1.48
N CYS A 60 -5.07 -6.40 -2.32
CA CYS A 60 -5.21 -7.43 -3.35
C CYS A 60 -5.08 -8.86 -2.80
N ALA A 61 -4.76 -9.02 -1.51
CA ALA A 61 -4.45 -10.31 -0.88
C ALA A 61 -3.37 -11.09 -1.67
N GLU A 62 -2.36 -10.39 -2.15
CA GLU A 62 -1.26 -10.96 -2.92
C GLU A 62 -0.07 -11.32 -2.01
N PRO A 63 0.75 -12.31 -2.39
CA PRO A 63 1.90 -12.72 -1.58
C PRO A 63 3.07 -11.74 -1.76
N TRP A 64 3.90 -11.58 -0.72
CA TRP A 64 4.94 -10.53 -0.64
C TRP A 64 5.98 -10.55 -1.75
N GLU A 65 6.20 -11.69 -2.40
CA GLU A 65 7.07 -11.84 -3.56
C GLU A 65 6.61 -10.96 -4.74
N LYS A 66 5.32 -10.61 -4.80
CA LYS A 66 4.75 -9.73 -5.82
C LYS A 66 4.84 -8.24 -5.50
N ILE A 67 5.40 -7.83 -4.35
CA ILE A 67 5.40 -6.42 -3.92
C ILE A 67 5.94 -5.45 -4.99
N LYS A 68 6.93 -5.88 -5.79
CA LYS A 68 7.51 -5.07 -6.86
C LYS A 68 6.50 -4.66 -7.93
N GLN A 69 5.44 -5.45 -8.15
CA GLN A 69 4.36 -5.14 -9.08
C GLN A 69 3.47 -3.98 -8.59
N PHE A 70 3.49 -3.73 -7.28
CA PHE A 70 2.70 -2.71 -6.62
C PHE A 70 3.47 -1.41 -6.35
N VAL A 71 4.77 -1.36 -6.66
CA VAL A 71 5.60 -0.16 -6.52
C VAL A 71 5.16 0.89 -7.55
N PRO A 72 4.63 2.06 -7.12
CA PRO A 72 4.22 3.11 -8.03
C PRO A 72 5.43 3.86 -8.62
N LYS A 73 5.28 4.40 -9.83
CA LYS A 73 6.13 5.52 -10.28
C LYS A 73 5.82 6.77 -9.44
N ASN A 74 6.73 7.75 -9.45
CA ASN A 74 6.45 9.06 -8.85
C ASN A 74 5.16 9.64 -9.44
N THR A 75 4.33 10.22 -8.56
CA THR A 75 3.01 10.80 -8.85
C THR A 75 2.01 9.86 -9.55
N ALA A 76 2.28 8.56 -9.65
CA ALA A 76 1.32 7.61 -10.20
C ALA A 76 0.05 7.57 -9.33
N VAL A 77 -1.09 7.42 -9.99
CA VAL A 77 -2.41 7.44 -9.35
C VAL A 77 -3.02 6.04 -9.35
N SER A 78 -3.49 5.61 -8.18
CA SER A 78 -4.36 4.45 -8.01
C SER A 78 -5.72 4.94 -7.51
N ILE A 79 -6.80 4.46 -8.11
CA ILE A 79 -8.18 4.81 -7.74
C ILE A 79 -8.86 3.52 -7.31
N ILE A 80 -9.24 3.47 -6.04
CA ILE A 80 -9.78 2.28 -5.39
C ILE A 80 -11.07 2.65 -4.71
N GLU A 81 -12.11 1.87 -4.98
CA GLU A 81 -13.37 1.87 -4.26
C GLU A 81 -13.36 0.69 -3.28
N LEU A 82 -13.38 1.01 -1.99
CA LEU A 82 -13.31 0.02 -0.93
C LEU A 82 -14.72 -0.44 -0.55
N GLY A 83 -15.11 -1.64 -0.98
CA GLY A 83 -16.34 -2.29 -0.52
C GLY A 83 -16.16 -3.05 0.80
N GLU A 84 -17.23 -3.72 1.22
CA GLU A 84 -17.24 -4.52 2.45
C GLU A 84 -16.34 -5.76 2.35
N GLY A 85 -15.69 -6.09 3.48
CA GLY A 85 -14.79 -7.23 3.56
C GLY A 85 -13.62 -7.12 2.58
N LYS A 86 -13.54 -8.03 1.61
CA LYS A 86 -12.51 -8.09 0.56
C LYS A 86 -13.03 -7.63 -0.81
N ASN A 87 -14.26 -7.14 -0.90
CA ASN A 87 -14.89 -6.79 -2.16
C ASN A 87 -14.51 -5.38 -2.61
N HIS A 88 -13.24 -5.18 -2.95
CA HIS A 88 -12.71 -3.88 -3.39
C HIS A 88 -12.67 -3.81 -4.92
N LYS A 89 -12.97 -2.64 -5.48
CA LYS A 89 -12.90 -2.37 -6.91
C LYS A 89 -11.74 -1.44 -7.21
N ILE A 90 -10.78 -1.94 -7.98
CA ILE A 90 -9.63 -1.16 -8.45
C ILE A 90 -10.01 -0.57 -9.82
N HIS A 91 -10.23 0.74 -9.88
CA HIS A 91 -10.55 1.45 -11.12
C HIS A 91 -9.30 1.85 -11.89
N LEU A 92 -8.21 2.13 -11.16
CA LEU A 92 -6.93 2.51 -11.70
C LEU A 92 -5.83 2.02 -10.76
N LEU A 93 -4.73 1.50 -11.31
CA LEU A 93 -3.59 1.03 -10.53
C LEU A 93 -2.30 1.60 -11.11
N ASN A 94 -1.53 2.31 -10.29
CA ASN A 94 -0.20 2.83 -10.61
C ASN A 94 -0.12 3.57 -11.97
N CYS A 95 -1.18 4.32 -12.33
CA CYS A 95 -1.24 5.02 -13.61
C CYS A 95 -0.43 6.31 -13.57
N ALA A 96 0.55 6.41 -14.45
CA ALA A 96 1.39 7.59 -14.63
C ALA A 96 1.19 8.27 -15.99
N ARG A 97 0.14 7.93 -16.75
CA ARG A 97 -0.06 8.43 -18.13
C ARG A 97 -0.15 9.95 -18.25
N HIS A 98 -0.56 10.63 -17.18
CA HIS A 98 -0.59 12.09 -17.13
C HIS A 98 0.81 12.72 -17.18
N LEU A 99 1.88 11.92 -17.07
CA LEU A 99 3.26 12.36 -17.22
C LEU A 99 3.81 12.19 -18.65
N ASP A 100 3.05 11.57 -19.56
CA ASP A 100 3.59 11.12 -20.85
C ASP A 100 3.74 12.23 -21.91
N GLY A 101 3.27 13.47 -21.66
CA GLY A 101 3.54 14.65 -22.50
C GLY A 101 2.76 14.71 -23.81
#